data_AF-A0A9D6H538-F1
#
_entry.id   AF-A0A9D6H538-F1
#
_cell.length_a   1.000
_cell.length_b   1.000
_cell.length_c   1.000
_cell.angle_alpha   90.00
_cell.angle_beta   90.00
_cell.angle_gamma   90.00
#
_symmetry.space_group_name_H-M   'P 1'
#
loop_
_entity.id
_entity.type
_entity.pdbx_description
1 polymer ?
#
loop_
_entity_poly.entity_id
_entity_poly.type
_entity_poly.pdbx_seq_one_letter_code
_entity_poly.pdbx_strand_id
1 'polypeptide(L)'
;MLVRMRILTVEQVEAVLAEQASTHEPFGVVAERLYEVPSDTIERAWIEQTQERATEFDADRGVEEGAQEIVVRRQAWQFGIVPLRLEDGYLVAATSRRLLPRAVRFATRVLGLPVNFEITDDQTLARLLASQYPMRGMDHTTLGGNPLEVFLKRDAA
;
A
#
# COMPACT_ATOMS: atom_id res chain seq x y z
N MET A 1 -11.32 -8.83 -8.62
CA MET A 1 -10.70 -9.56 -7.49
C MET A 1 -11.74 -10.13 -6.52
N LEU A 2 -12.61 -9.29 -5.94
CA LEU A 2 -13.75 -9.72 -5.11
C LEU A 2 -14.77 -10.57 -5.88
N VAL A 3 -14.94 -10.25 -7.18
CA VAL A 3 -15.65 -11.08 -8.18
C VAL A 3 -15.10 -12.49 -8.31
N ARG A 4 -13.78 -12.63 -8.35
CA ARG A 4 -13.13 -13.94 -8.51
C ARG A 4 -13.31 -14.81 -7.26
N MET A 5 -13.36 -14.20 -6.07
CA MET A 5 -13.63 -14.89 -4.79
C MET A 5 -15.13 -15.03 -4.47
N ARG A 6 -16.02 -14.60 -5.38
CA ARG A 6 -17.48 -14.56 -5.17
C ARG A 6 -17.93 -13.76 -3.94
N ILE A 7 -17.13 -12.79 -3.51
CA ILE A 7 -17.45 -11.88 -2.39
C ILE A 7 -18.39 -10.76 -2.86
N LEU A 8 -18.18 -10.27 -4.08
CA LEU A 8 -19.05 -9.29 -4.76
C LEU A 8 -19.16 -9.66 -6.24
N THR A 9 -20.24 -9.33 -6.93
CA THR A 9 -20.32 -9.46 -8.41
C THR A 9 -19.64 -8.27 -9.11
N VAL A 10 -19.49 -8.34 -10.45
CA VAL A 10 -18.90 -7.23 -11.23
C VAL A 10 -19.75 -5.97 -11.07
N GLU A 11 -21.07 -6.13 -11.16
CA GLU A 11 -22.05 -5.05 -11.05
C GLU A 11 -22.00 -4.41 -9.65
N GLN A 12 -21.82 -5.20 -8.60
CA GLN A 12 -21.65 -4.69 -7.24
C GLN A 12 -20.35 -3.90 -7.09
N VAL A 13 -19.25 -4.34 -7.71
CA VAL A 13 -17.99 -3.60 -7.70
C VAL A 13 -18.13 -2.25 -8.41
N GLU A 14 -18.77 -2.24 -9.58
CA GLU A 14 -19.01 -0.99 -10.33
C GLU A 14 -19.88 -0.01 -9.53
N ALA A 15 -20.90 -0.49 -8.83
CA ALA A 15 -21.74 0.33 -7.96
C ALA A 15 -20.96 0.91 -6.77
N VAL A 16 -20.11 0.12 -6.11
CA VAL A 16 -19.23 0.61 -5.03
C VAL A 16 -18.27 1.67 -5.55
N LEU A 17 -17.68 1.47 -6.73
CA LEU A 17 -16.75 2.44 -7.33
C LEU A 17 -17.45 3.76 -7.69
N ALA A 18 -18.67 3.68 -8.24
CA ALA A 18 -19.47 4.87 -8.56
C ALA A 18 -19.82 5.69 -7.31
N GLU A 19 -20.18 5.02 -6.22
CA GLU A 19 -20.47 5.65 -4.94
C GLU A 19 -19.20 6.20 -4.27
N GLN A 20 -18.08 5.46 -4.30
CA GLN A 20 -16.79 5.92 -3.80
C GLN A 20 -16.33 7.21 -4.52
N ALA A 21 -16.57 7.32 -5.82
CA ALA A 21 -16.22 8.52 -6.59
C ALA A 21 -17.02 9.76 -6.16
N SER A 22 -18.23 9.59 -5.63
CA SER A 22 -19.07 10.69 -5.16
C SER A 22 -18.79 11.06 -3.70
N THR A 23 -18.54 10.07 -2.83
CA THR A 23 -18.40 10.29 -1.38
C THR A 23 -16.95 10.41 -0.90
N HIS A 24 -15.97 9.99 -1.70
CA HIS A 24 -14.56 9.83 -1.30
C HIS A 24 -14.34 8.87 -0.12
N GLU A 25 -15.33 8.04 0.20
CA GLU A 25 -15.20 7.04 1.26
C GLU A 25 -14.39 5.82 0.77
N PRO A 26 -13.72 5.09 1.68
CA PRO A 26 -13.00 3.88 1.28
C PRO A 26 -13.93 2.80 0.71
N PHE A 27 -13.48 2.11 -0.34
CA PHE A 27 -14.22 1.03 -1.01
C PHE A 27 -14.84 0.03 -0.02
N GLY A 28 -14.09 -0.40 1.00
CA GLY A 28 -14.58 -1.35 2.00
C GLY A 28 -15.75 -0.83 2.84
N VAL A 29 -15.74 0.47 3.18
CA VAL A 29 -16.83 1.13 3.93
C VAL A 29 -18.09 1.23 3.07
N VAL A 30 -17.91 1.58 1.80
CA VAL A 30 -19.01 1.68 0.83
C VAL A 30 -19.58 0.29 0.54
N ALA A 31 -18.74 -0.73 0.38
CA ALA A 31 -19.17 -2.12 0.16
C ALA A 31 -19.90 -2.71 1.38
N GLU A 32 -19.45 -2.39 2.59
CA GLU A 32 -20.13 -2.80 3.83
C GLU A 32 -21.50 -2.14 3.94
N ARG A 33 -21.60 -0.84 3.63
CA ARG A 33 -22.87 -0.12 3.64
C ARG A 33 -23.86 -0.63 2.58
N LEU A 34 -23.39 -0.87 1.35
CA LEU A 34 -24.26 -1.22 0.23
C LEU A 34 -24.62 -2.71 0.19
N TYR A 35 -23.74 -3.59 0.68
CA TYR A 35 -23.86 -5.04 0.48
C TYR A 35 -23.56 -5.88 1.73
N GLU A 36 -23.41 -5.25 2.90
CA GLU A 36 -23.14 -5.91 4.20
C GLU A 36 -21.86 -6.78 4.18
N VAL A 37 -20.94 -6.51 3.25
CA VAL A 37 -19.65 -7.20 3.19
C VAL A 37 -18.69 -6.50 4.14
N PRO A 38 -18.24 -7.16 5.23
CA PRO A 38 -17.38 -6.50 6.21
C PRO A 38 -16.08 -6.00 5.56
N SER A 39 -15.70 -4.76 5.83
CA SER A 39 -14.48 -4.17 5.26
C SER A 39 -13.23 -5.02 5.56
N ASP A 40 -13.17 -5.66 6.73
CA ASP A 40 -12.07 -6.56 7.12
C ASP A 40 -11.97 -7.81 6.23
N THR A 41 -13.09 -8.31 5.71
CA THR A 41 -13.12 -9.46 4.82
C THR A 41 -12.56 -9.09 3.44
N ILE A 42 -12.92 -7.91 2.94
CA ILE A 42 -12.37 -7.36 1.69
C ILE A 42 -10.86 -7.16 1.82
N GLU A 43 -10.40 -6.61 2.93
CA GLU A 43 -8.97 -6.39 3.16
C GLU A 43 -8.19 -7.69 3.25
N ARG A 44 -8.65 -8.68 4.01
CA ARG A 44 -7.98 -9.99 4.10
C ARG A 44 -7.86 -10.65 2.72
N ALA A 45 -8.98 -10.68 1.99
CA ALA A 45 -9.02 -11.19 0.62
C ALA A 45 -8.05 -10.47 -0.32
N TRP A 46 -7.88 -9.16 -0.13
CA TRP A 46 -6.91 -8.38 -0.89
C TRP A 46 -5.47 -8.68 -0.51
N ILE A 47 -5.17 -8.74 0.78
CA ILE A 47 -3.83 -9.02 1.29
C ILE A 47 -3.36 -10.40 0.84
N GLU A 48 -4.19 -11.43 0.98
CA GLU A 48 -3.86 -12.81 0.57
C GLU A 48 -3.54 -12.88 -0.93
N GLN A 49 -4.36 -12.27 -1.78
CA GLN A 49 -4.12 -12.29 -3.22
C GLN A 49 -2.91 -11.46 -3.64
N THR A 50 -2.69 -10.32 -2.99
CA THR A 50 -1.49 -9.52 -3.25
C THR A 50 -0.25 -10.31 -2.84
N GLN A 51 -0.28 -11.07 -1.73
CA GLN A 51 0.82 -11.95 -1.35
C GLN A 51 1.12 -13.03 -2.38
N GLU A 52 0.09 -13.62 -2.99
CA GLU A 52 0.24 -14.65 -4.04
C GLU A 52 0.81 -14.09 -5.34
N ARG A 53 0.45 -12.85 -5.70
CA ARG A 53 0.82 -12.23 -6.98
C ARG A 53 2.07 -11.37 -6.91
N ALA A 54 2.49 -10.96 -5.72
CA ALA A 54 3.62 -10.08 -5.57
C ALA A 54 4.90 -10.79 -6.04
N THR A 55 5.59 -10.15 -6.98
CA THR A 55 6.86 -10.64 -7.51
C THR A 55 7.99 -10.26 -6.57
N GLU A 56 9.16 -10.87 -6.71
CA GLU A 56 10.34 -10.42 -5.98
C GLU A 56 10.86 -9.11 -6.58
N PHE A 57 11.36 -8.24 -5.72
CA PHE A 57 12.03 -7.01 -6.12
C PHE A 57 13.32 -7.34 -6.86
N ASP A 58 13.48 -6.70 -8.02
CA ASP A 58 14.63 -6.85 -8.89
C ASP A 58 15.36 -5.52 -9.02
N ALA A 59 16.57 -5.45 -8.46
CA ALA A 59 17.36 -4.23 -8.44
C ALA A 59 17.78 -3.77 -9.84
N ASP A 60 17.87 -4.69 -10.81
CA ASP A 60 18.30 -4.38 -12.18
C ASP A 60 17.22 -3.61 -12.96
N ARG A 61 15.94 -3.72 -12.54
CA ARG A 61 14.84 -2.91 -13.09
C ARG A 61 14.87 -1.47 -12.59
N GLY A 62 15.57 -1.22 -11.49
CA GLY A 62 15.82 0.11 -10.96
C GLY A 62 14.57 0.82 -10.41
N VAL A 63 14.79 2.09 -10.07
CA VAL A 63 13.77 3.05 -9.64
C VAL A 63 13.68 4.12 -10.72
N GLU A 64 12.48 4.37 -11.23
CA GLU A 64 12.19 5.43 -12.18
C GLU A 64 12.26 6.81 -11.50
N GLU A 65 12.88 7.77 -12.18
CA GLU A 65 12.98 9.14 -11.69
C GLU A 65 11.59 9.78 -11.59
N GLY A 66 11.25 10.32 -10.43
CA GLY A 66 9.95 10.98 -10.19
C GLY A 66 8.90 10.07 -9.56
N ALA A 67 9.09 8.74 -9.54
CA ALA A 67 8.17 7.82 -8.88
C ALA A 67 7.96 8.16 -7.39
N GLN A 68 9.00 8.68 -6.72
CA GLN A 68 8.94 9.08 -5.32
C GLN A 68 7.93 10.21 -5.02
N GLU A 69 7.44 10.93 -6.02
CA GLU A 69 6.49 12.04 -5.82
C GLU A 69 5.07 11.54 -5.56
N ILE A 70 4.77 10.28 -5.92
CA ILE A 70 3.44 9.65 -5.77
C ILE A 70 3.10 9.41 -4.30
N VAL A 71 4.10 9.19 -3.45
CA VAL A 71 3.91 8.92 -2.03
C VAL A 71 4.67 9.94 -1.20
N VAL A 72 3.96 10.62 -0.29
CA VAL A 72 4.61 11.59 0.59
C VAL A 72 5.61 10.87 1.51
N ARG A 73 6.79 11.47 1.68
CA ARG A 73 7.92 10.97 2.49
C ARG A 73 7.50 10.29 3.79
N ARG A 74 6.64 10.94 4.58
CA ARG A 74 6.17 10.42 5.88
C ARG A 74 5.34 9.14 5.71
N GLN A 75 4.47 9.11 4.71
CA GLN A 75 3.64 7.95 4.40
C GLN A 75 4.48 6.77 3.91
N ALA A 76 5.49 7.01 3.07
CA ALA A 76 6.40 5.96 2.58
C ALA A 76 7.01 5.19 3.76
N TRP A 77 7.55 5.90 4.75
CA TRP A 77 8.10 5.28 5.96
C TRP A 77 7.04 4.69 6.89
N GLN A 78 5.94 5.42 7.13
CA GLN A 78 4.87 4.96 8.02
C GLN A 78 4.19 3.69 7.53
N PHE A 79 4.03 3.53 6.22
CA PHE A 79 3.34 2.38 5.62
C PHE A 79 4.31 1.34 5.04
N GLY A 80 5.59 1.69 4.89
CA GLY A 80 6.64 0.78 4.42
C GLY A 80 6.49 0.48 2.94
N ILE A 81 6.21 1.51 2.15
CA ILE A 81 5.98 1.42 0.71
C ILE A 81 6.95 2.36 0.00
N VAL A 82 7.59 1.85 -1.05
CA VAL A 82 8.50 2.63 -1.90
C VAL A 82 8.03 2.58 -3.34
N PRO A 83 7.56 3.69 -3.92
CA PRO A 83 7.32 3.78 -5.35
C PRO A 83 8.57 3.41 -6.15
N LEU A 84 8.41 2.53 -7.12
CA LEU A 84 9.49 2.15 -8.04
C LEU A 84 9.31 2.81 -9.39
N ARG A 85 8.10 2.74 -9.96
CA ARG A 85 7.78 3.20 -11.32
C ARG A 85 6.28 3.25 -11.56
N LEU A 86 5.86 3.95 -12.60
CA LEU A 86 4.48 3.97 -13.08
C LEU A 86 4.39 3.23 -14.42
N GLU A 87 3.61 2.17 -14.49
CA GLU A 87 3.44 1.35 -15.69
C GLU A 87 1.95 1.28 -16.05
N ASP A 88 1.57 1.63 -17.28
CA ASP A 88 0.18 1.52 -17.79
C ASP A 88 -0.93 1.99 -16.82
N GLY A 89 -0.68 3.06 -16.06
CA GLY A 89 -1.64 3.62 -15.10
C GLY A 89 -1.74 2.91 -13.75
N TYR A 90 -0.85 1.96 -13.46
CA TYR A 90 -0.66 1.39 -12.13
C TYR A 90 0.73 1.73 -11.57
N LEU A 91 0.80 1.90 -10.24
CA LEU A 91 2.06 2.08 -9.53
C LEU A 91 2.68 0.72 -9.25
N VAL A 92 3.95 0.56 -9.59
CA VAL A 92 4.76 -0.54 -9.04
C VAL A 92 5.48 -0.03 -7.80
N ALA A 93 5.34 -0.75 -6.68
CA ALA A 93 5.93 -0.35 -5.41
C ALA A 93 6.60 -1.51 -4.68
N ALA A 94 7.76 -1.25 -4.07
CA ALA A 94 8.43 -2.19 -3.18
C ALA A 94 7.84 -2.13 -1.75
N THR A 95 7.74 -3.29 -1.12
CA THR A 95 7.45 -3.48 0.31
C THR A 95 8.08 -4.80 0.78
N SER A 96 8.07 -5.08 2.08
CA SER A 96 8.42 -6.40 2.58
C SER A 96 7.19 -7.26 2.85
N ARG A 97 7.36 -8.59 2.92
CA ARG A 97 6.24 -9.52 3.22
C ARG A 97 5.55 -9.15 4.52
N ARG A 98 6.33 -8.74 5.52
CA ARG A 98 5.83 -8.34 6.85
C ARG A 98 4.96 -7.08 6.79
N LEU A 99 5.34 -6.12 5.94
CA LEU A 99 4.67 -4.82 5.84
C LEU A 99 3.60 -4.77 4.73
N LEU A 100 3.58 -5.77 3.85
CA LEU A 100 2.64 -5.83 2.73
C LEU A 100 1.18 -5.64 3.16
N PRO A 101 0.65 -6.26 4.24
CA PRO A 101 -0.71 -5.99 4.69
C PRO A 101 -1.00 -4.51 4.95
N ARG A 102 -0.04 -3.82 5.55
CA ARG A 102 -0.12 -2.39 5.87
C ARG A 102 0.01 -1.53 4.60
N ALA A 103 0.92 -1.89 3.70
CA ALA A 103 1.11 -1.21 2.43
C ALA A 103 -0.13 -1.34 1.51
N VAL A 104 -0.75 -2.52 1.47
CA VAL A 104 -2.00 -2.77 0.73
C VAL A 104 -3.13 -1.88 1.26
N ARG A 105 -3.31 -1.80 2.58
CA ARG A 105 -4.32 -0.90 3.18
C ARG A 105 -4.08 0.57 2.83
N PHE A 106 -2.82 0.99 2.80
CA PHE A 106 -2.47 2.34 2.40
C PHE A 106 -2.81 2.60 0.92
N ALA A 107 -2.44 1.68 0.03
CA ALA A 107 -2.73 1.78 -1.39
C ALA A 107 -4.24 1.87 -1.66
N THR A 108 -5.03 1.02 -1.00
CA THR A 108 -6.49 0.94 -1.25
C THR A 108 -7.27 2.10 -0.63
N ARG A 109 -6.79 2.68 0.48
CA ARG A 109 -7.50 3.74 1.20
C ARG A 109 -7.02 5.16 0.88
N VAL A 110 -5.78 5.32 0.40
CA VAL A 110 -5.14 6.64 0.29
C VAL A 110 -4.68 6.96 -1.12
N LEU A 111 -4.07 6.02 -1.84
CA LEU A 111 -3.46 6.33 -3.14
C LEU A 111 -4.47 6.45 -4.28
N GLY A 112 -5.62 5.78 -4.18
CA GLY A 112 -6.69 5.89 -5.19
C GLY A 112 -6.30 5.39 -6.59
N LEU A 113 -5.20 4.67 -6.71
CA LEU A 113 -4.71 4.07 -7.96
C LEU A 113 -4.27 2.62 -7.73
N PRO A 114 -4.36 1.73 -8.74
CA PRO A 114 -3.95 0.34 -8.60
C PRO A 114 -2.45 0.22 -8.33
N VAL A 115 -2.07 -0.63 -7.36
CA VAL A 115 -0.66 -0.85 -7.00
C VAL A 115 -0.28 -2.32 -7.18
N ASN A 116 0.78 -2.56 -7.95
CA ASN A 116 1.47 -3.85 -8.02
C ASN A 116 2.65 -3.84 -7.06
N PHE A 117 2.71 -4.84 -6.17
CA PHE A 117 3.76 -4.91 -5.16
C PHE A 117 4.90 -5.83 -5.57
N GLU A 118 6.12 -5.34 -5.41
CA GLU A 118 7.35 -6.13 -5.43
C GLU A 118 7.83 -6.36 -3.99
N ILE A 119 8.12 -7.62 -3.65
CA ILE A 119 8.56 -8.03 -2.32
C ILE A 119 10.06 -8.00 -2.22
N THR A 120 10.55 -7.34 -1.18
CA THR A 120 11.96 -7.35 -0.80
C THR A 120 12.13 -7.67 0.69
N ASP A 121 13.37 -7.89 1.12
CA ASP A 121 13.68 -8.03 2.55
C ASP A 121 13.69 -6.67 3.26
N ASP A 122 13.55 -6.67 4.59
CA ASP A 122 13.44 -5.45 5.38
C ASP A 122 14.68 -4.54 5.29
N GLN A 123 15.88 -5.10 5.08
CA GLN A 123 17.10 -4.29 4.95
C GLN A 123 17.14 -3.58 3.60
N THR A 124 16.77 -4.29 2.54
CA THR A 124 16.68 -3.71 1.19
C THR A 124 15.59 -2.65 1.12
N LEU A 125 14.41 -2.90 1.71
CA LEU A 125 13.36 -1.90 1.80
C LEU A 125 13.82 -0.64 2.53
N ALA A 126 14.51 -0.79 3.67
CA ALA A 126 15.02 0.35 4.43
C ALA A 126 16.06 1.15 3.64
N ARG A 127 16.92 0.49 2.86
CA ARG A 127 17.88 1.17 1.96
C ARG A 127 17.16 1.95 0.87
N LEU A 128 16.14 1.38 0.24
CA LEU A 128 15.31 2.05 -0.76
C LEU A 128 14.56 3.27 -0.18
N LEU A 129 14.01 3.13 1.03
CA LEU A 129 13.39 4.25 1.75
C LEU A 129 14.41 5.34 2.08
N ALA A 130 15.60 4.97 2.56
CA ALA A 130 16.63 5.95 2.91
C ALA A 130 17.17 6.69 1.68
N SER A 131 17.27 6.03 0.52
CA SER A 131 17.74 6.66 -0.72
C SER A 131 16.71 7.61 -1.33
N GLN A 132 15.44 7.19 -1.44
CA GLN A 132 14.38 8.04 -2.03
C GLN A 132 13.84 9.08 -1.05
N TYR A 133 13.84 8.77 0.25
CA TYR A 133 13.18 9.54 1.30
C TYR A 133 14.11 9.77 2.49
N PRO A 134 15.24 10.48 2.31
CA PRO A 134 16.21 10.70 3.37
C PRO A 134 15.57 11.42 4.56
N MET A 135 15.68 10.80 5.73
CA MET A 135 15.26 11.36 7.02
C MET A 135 16.33 11.05 8.07
N ARG A 136 16.74 12.06 8.85
CA ARG A 136 17.73 11.88 9.92
C ARG A 136 17.18 10.91 10.98
N GLY A 137 17.93 9.85 11.27
CA GLY A 137 17.60 8.87 12.32
C GLY A 137 16.54 7.82 11.94
N MET A 138 16.32 7.57 10.65
CA MET A 138 15.42 6.52 10.15
C MET A 138 16.22 5.39 9.48
N ASP A 139 16.02 4.16 9.94
CA ASP A 139 16.66 2.95 9.43
C ASP A 139 15.70 1.73 9.49
N HIS A 140 16.19 0.54 9.16
CA HIS A 140 15.40 -0.70 9.17
C HIS A 140 14.73 -1.03 10.52
N THR A 141 15.24 -0.52 11.65
CA THR A 141 14.61 -0.76 12.97
C THR A 141 13.30 -0.01 13.12
N THR A 142 13.15 1.13 12.44
CA THR A 142 11.92 1.95 12.46
C THR A 142 10.73 1.27 11.79
N LEU A 143 10.99 0.35 10.87
CA LEU A 143 9.96 -0.44 10.18
C LEU A 143 9.39 -1.57 11.05
N GLY A 144 10.06 -1.93 12.16
CA GLY A 144 9.67 -3.03 13.04
C GLY A 144 8.81 -2.66 14.25
N GLY A 145 8.66 -1.37 14.57
CA GLY A 145 7.86 -0.90 15.71
C GLY A 145 6.50 -0.32 15.29
N ASN A 146 5.66 0.05 16.27
CA ASN A 146 4.49 0.89 16.00
C ASN A 146 4.99 2.25 15.49
N PRO A 147 4.82 2.59 14.20
CA PRO A 147 5.44 3.79 13.62
C PRO A 147 4.98 5.04 14.37
N LEU A 148 3.71 5.06 14.80
CA LEU A 148 3.15 6.17 15.56
C LEU A 148 3.88 6.43 16.87
N GLU A 149 4.34 5.41 17.60
CA GLU A 149 5.11 5.62 18.84
C GLU A 149 6.53 6.13 18.56
N VAL A 150 7.16 5.66 17.48
CA VAL A 150 8.50 6.12 17.08
C VAL A 150 8.45 7.58 16.59
N PHE A 151 7.38 7.97 15.91
CA PHE A 151 7.17 9.35 15.45
C PHE A 151 6.74 10.29 16.59
N LEU A 152 5.80 9.88 17.44
CA LEU A 152 5.30 10.72 18.55
C LEU A 152 6.35 10.97 19.64
N LYS A 153 7.28 10.04 19.87
CA LYS A 153 8.40 10.27 20.79
C LYS A 153 9.41 11.32 20.30
N ARG A 154 9.35 11.73 19.02
CA ARG A 154 10.38 12.56 18.39
C ARG A 154 9.96 14.00 18.14
N ASP A 155 8.66 14.30 18.03
CA ASP A 155 8.17 15.70 17.96
C ASP A 155 8.14 16.39 19.34
N ALA A 156 8.52 15.67 20.41
CA ALA A 156 8.55 16.15 21.80
C ALA A 156 9.98 16.39 22.34
N ALA A 157 11.02 16.38 21.49
CA ALA A 157 12.42 16.55 21.86
C ALA A 157 13.13 17.65 21.07
#